data_AF-A0A2N1PJ36-F1
#
_entry.id   AF-A0A2N1PJ36-F1
#
_cell.length_a   1.000
_cell.length_b   1.000
_cell.length_c   1.000
_cell.angle_alpha   90.00
_cell.angle_beta   90.00
_cell.angle_gamma   90.00
#
_symmetry.space_group_name_H-M   'P 1'
#
loop_
_entity.id
_entity.type
_entity.pdbx_description
1 polymer ?
#
loop_
_entity_poly.entity_id
_entity_poly.type
_entity_poly.pdbx_seq_one_letter_code
_entity_poly.pdbx_strand_id
1 'polypeptide(L)'
;MMNSGLHSTIAFVSLALIFSVMLSVSASAAPAAAPAALDDWTIMYYAVGEAKIQDDQITALNQINESHKPGRGVNFICQFDYQDKPAQLYVLKDKFVIMGSSSDGTISDNMGNPETLYKFLKYGITNYPASHYALIIDSHGSGIESYRGAGSTADRPVSFREFWKSFYEMDDILDATAYDYDDNDCLTLVEARGAIMKAMARHNEGRRLDVMFNAACWQMMAEWNGQIRDCVKYVIACPTTCYCSAPAVAGFIHKLCRNKLTPLQVAQRIAEDYIDDVSKETIIAAIDSEQYDDFILAFNRWLYMFIRELPDSGGVGFKSAAFVDPEHDGNQRFVSFRSLISSVLAGKLTFKPSAKLLEAARALSSQYDKCLAASWRKGYEGAGGMSIYFPIESKQWKSFRNHYAVMNLAVETLWDEYLDFARGVEGPEGSDKFLLLVRGLKRLHDEVSFRKAQFERAEAASLSGAKTLFARSLQSANGLAADMEALFALSVREDLARGGESILRYAAFLDRTSAEGKRDFAGLNALILKTMKASQADGSCSMNESGQKKVMKLLN
;
A
#
# COMPACT_ATOMS: atom_id res chain seq x y z
N MET A 1 -21.57 67.33 67.64
CA MET A 1 -20.42 68.22 67.41
C MET A 1 -20.28 68.41 65.90
N MET A 2 -20.38 69.67 65.43
CA MET A 2 -19.96 70.23 64.13
C MET A 2 -20.48 69.53 62.84
N ASN A 3 -21.44 70.03 62.06
CA ASN A 3 -21.58 71.34 61.37
C ASN A 3 -20.29 71.71 60.62
N SER A 4 -20.25 72.02 59.32
CA SER A 4 -21.20 72.80 58.50
C SER A 4 -20.78 72.87 57.01
N GLY A 5 -21.77 72.86 56.09
CA GLY A 5 -21.86 73.69 54.87
C GLY A 5 -20.91 73.44 53.69
N LEU A 6 -21.20 73.74 52.42
CA LEU A 6 -22.38 74.33 51.76
C LEU A 6 -22.13 74.24 50.22
N HIS A 7 -23.13 73.74 49.46
CA HIS A 7 -23.51 74.04 48.04
C HIS A 7 -22.54 73.72 46.86
N SER A 8 -22.92 72.87 45.89
CA SER A 8 -23.63 73.16 44.59
C SER A 8 -22.74 73.96 43.60
N THR A 9 -22.54 73.70 42.29
CA THR A 9 -23.23 72.97 41.20
C THR A 9 -22.30 72.93 39.95
N ILE A 10 -22.31 71.85 39.16
CA ILE A 10 -22.14 71.67 37.67
C ILE A 10 -21.26 72.65 36.83
N ALA A 11 -20.31 72.11 36.03
CA ALA A 11 -20.22 72.19 34.53
C ALA A 11 -18.79 72.05 33.96
N PHE A 12 -18.70 71.32 32.84
CA PHE A 12 -17.53 71.07 31.96
C PHE A 12 -16.97 72.32 31.25
N VAL A 13 -15.68 72.29 30.84
CA VAL A 13 -15.17 72.43 29.43
C VAL A 13 -13.61 72.55 29.39
N SER A 14 -13.05 71.98 28.32
CA SER A 14 -11.68 71.63 27.91
C SER A 14 -10.67 72.75 27.57
N LEU A 15 -9.35 72.40 27.59
CA LEU A 15 -8.16 72.79 26.74
C LEU A 15 -6.88 72.74 27.62
N ALA A 16 -5.64 72.41 27.22
CA ALA A 16 -4.97 72.13 25.95
C ALA A 16 -3.58 71.45 26.20
N LEU A 17 -3.16 70.63 25.22
CA LEU A 17 -1.80 70.31 24.70
C LEU A 17 -0.52 70.37 25.56
N ILE A 18 0.18 69.22 25.65
CA ILE A 18 1.66 69.13 25.73
C ILE A 18 2.17 68.26 24.56
N PHE A 19 3.15 68.80 23.84
CA PHE A 19 3.84 68.24 22.68
C PHE A 19 4.84 67.16 23.12
N SER A 20 4.76 65.95 22.55
CA SER A 20 5.86 64.98 22.52
C SER A 20 6.02 64.48 21.09
N VAL A 21 7.20 64.73 20.53
CA VAL A 21 7.64 64.29 19.21
C VAL A 21 7.98 62.80 19.30
N MET A 22 7.17 61.95 18.66
CA MET A 22 7.61 60.63 18.20
C MET A 22 7.52 60.61 16.68
N LEU A 23 8.67 60.46 16.02
CA LEU A 23 8.72 60.14 14.60
C LEU A 23 8.10 58.75 14.38
N SER A 24 6.89 58.71 13.82
CA SER A 24 6.34 57.51 13.20
C SER A 24 7.00 57.34 11.83
N VAL A 25 7.96 56.43 11.71
CA VAL A 25 8.32 55.85 10.42
C VAL A 25 7.18 54.92 10.03
N SER A 26 6.21 55.43 9.27
CA SER A 26 5.20 54.61 8.62
C SER A 26 5.88 53.87 7.47
N ALA A 27 6.45 52.69 7.77
CA ALA A 27 6.77 51.73 6.73
C ALA A 27 5.43 51.27 6.13
N SER A 28 5.08 51.79 4.96
CA SER A 28 4.03 51.24 4.13
C SER A 28 4.44 49.82 3.74
N ALA A 29 4.07 48.83 4.55
CA ALA A 29 4.13 47.43 4.16
C ALA A 29 3.23 47.27 2.94
N ALA A 30 3.83 47.06 1.77
CA ALA A 30 3.09 46.65 0.59
C ALA A 30 2.24 45.42 0.95
N PRO A 31 0.98 45.33 0.50
CA PRO A 31 0.20 44.13 0.71
C PRO A 31 0.99 42.94 0.17
N ALA A 32 1.23 41.94 1.03
CA ALA A 32 1.85 40.69 0.61
C ALA A 32 1.07 40.18 -0.61
N ALA A 33 1.77 39.98 -1.73
CA ALA A 33 1.16 39.41 -2.92
C ALA A 33 0.46 38.11 -2.52
N ALA A 34 -0.81 37.95 -2.92
CA ALA A 34 -1.52 36.70 -2.71
C ALA A 34 -0.65 35.56 -3.26
N PRO A 35 -0.50 34.43 -2.53
CA PRO A 35 0.29 33.31 -3.03
C PRO A 35 -0.23 32.93 -4.42
N ALA A 36 0.69 32.72 -5.36
CA ALA A 36 0.33 32.31 -6.72
C ALA A 36 -0.59 31.08 -6.65
N ALA A 37 -1.69 31.11 -7.40
CA ALA A 37 -2.60 29.97 -7.45
C ALA A 37 -1.83 28.75 -7.96
N LEU A 38 -1.96 27.63 -7.25
CA LEU A 38 -1.36 26.36 -7.68
C LEU A 38 -1.95 25.93 -9.02
N ASP A 39 -1.14 25.24 -9.81
CA ASP A 39 -1.65 24.48 -10.94
C ASP A 39 -2.59 23.37 -10.45
N ASP A 40 -3.48 22.90 -11.31
CA ASP A 40 -4.43 21.84 -11.01
C ASP A 40 -3.69 20.51 -10.84
N TRP A 41 -2.85 20.16 -11.82
CA TRP A 41 -2.14 18.89 -11.88
C TRP A 41 -0.64 19.04 -12.16
N THR A 42 0.16 18.19 -11.53
CA THR A 42 1.51 17.86 -11.97
C THR A 42 1.60 16.37 -12.28
N ILE A 43 1.89 16.06 -13.54
CA ILE A 43 2.04 14.70 -14.07
C ILE A 43 3.53 14.39 -14.18
N MET A 44 3.95 13.31 -13.54
CA MET A 44 5.35 12.88 -13.44
C MET A 44 5.51 11.53 -14.15
N TYR A 45 6.15 11.53 -15.32
CA TYR A 45 6.34 10.34 -16.16
C TYR A 45 7.78 9.81 -16.02
N TYR A 46 7.91 8.66 -15.37
CA TYR A 46 9.19 8.00 -15.09
C TYR A 46 9.29 6.76 -15.98
N ALA A 47 10.09 6.86 -17.04
CA ALA A 47 10.10 5.88 -18.12
C ALA A 47 11.49 5.28 -18.32
N VAL A 48 11.53 3.96 -18.45
CA VAL A 48 12.74 3.21 -18.81
C VAL A 48 12.58 2.73 -20.24
N GLY A 49 13.41 3.25 -21.14
CA GLY A 49 13.44 2.89 -22.54
C GLY A 49 14.29 1.64 -22.78
N GLU A 50 13.70 0.64 -23.44
CA GLU A 50 14.45 -0.48 -24.00
C GLU A 50 13.95 -0.81 -25.41
N ALA A 51 14.66 -1.69 -26.13
CA ALA A 51 14.41 -1.99 -27.54
C ALA A 51 12.96 -2.36 -27.89
N LYS A 52 12.19 -2.91 -26.93
CA LYS A 52 10.81 -3.35 -27.18
C LYS A 52 9.75 -2.29 -26.91
N ILE A 53 10.04 -1.27 -26.10
CA ILE A 53 9.04 -0.30 -25.61
C ILE A 53 9.41 1.16 -25.90
N GLN A 54 10.69 1.48 -26.12
CA GLN A 54 11.19 2.84 -26.27
C GLN A 54 10.49 3.60 -27.41
N ASP A 55 10.32 2.98 -28.58
CA ASP A 55 9.72 3.64 -29.75
C ASP A 55 8.29 4.10 -29.49
N ASP A 56 7.51 3.29 -28.79
CA ASP A 56 6.14 3.64 -28.44
C ASP A 56 6.11 4.74 -27.36
N GLN A 57 7.01 4.69 -26.38
CA GLN A 57 7.11 5.74 -25.36
C GLN A 57 7.53 7.09 -25.98
N ILE A 58 8.46 7.08 -26.93
CA ILE A 58 8.85 8.28 -27.71
C ILE A 58 7.65 8.78 -28.53
N THR A 59 6.89 7.89 -29.16
CA THR A 59 5.68 8.25 -29.92
C THR A 59 4.66 8.96 -29.02
N ALA A 60 4.43 8.46 -27.81
CA ALA A 60 3.56 9.13 -26.85
C ALA A 60 4.07 10.49 -26.40
N LEU A 61 5.37 10.63 -26.13
CA LEU A 61 5.96 11.94 -25.83
C LEU A 61 5.74 12.92 -26.98
N ASN A 62 5.92 12.50 -28.23
CA ASN A 62 5.64 13.36 -29.39
C ASN A 62 4.16 13.79 -29.44
N GLN A 63 3.22 12.87 -29.23
CA GLN A 63 1.79 13.17 -29.17
C GLN A 63 1.42 14.12 -28.02
N ILE A 64 2.06 13.96 -26.85
CA ILE A 64 1.90 14.86 -25.70
C ILE A 64 2.40 16.26 -26.06
N ASN A 65 3.58 16.35 -26.69
CA ASN A 65 4.19 17.61 -27.11
C ASN A 65 3.30 18.35 -28.13
N GLU A 66 2.71 17.63 -29.09
CA GLU A 66 1.82 18.20 -30.10
C GLU A 66 0.45 18.62 -29.56
N SER A 67 -0.05 17.89 -28.57
CA SER A 67 -1.40 18.11 -28.04
C SER A 67 -1.48 19.10 -26.87
N HIS A 68 -0.33 19.45 -26.29
CA HIS A 68 -0.24 20.34 -25.15
C HIS A 68 -0.63 21.78 -25.52
N LYS A 69 -1.33 22.42 -24.58
CA LYS A 69 -1.68 23.84 -24.66
C LYS A 69 -1.24 24.51 -23.35
N PRO A 70 -0.21 25.37 -23.40
CA PRO A 70 0.29 26.08 -22.22
C PRO A 70 -0.81 26.84 -21.48
N GLY A 71 -0.69 26.95 -20.15
CA GLY A 71 -1.50 27.86 -19.33
C GLY A 71 -2.85 27.31 -18.83
N ARG A 72 -3.05 25.99 -18.79
CA ARG A 72 -4.27 25.36 -18.24
C ARG A 72 -4.14 24.75 -16.85
N GLY A 73 -3.03 25.00 -16.17
CA GLY A 73 -2.80 24.45 -14.84
C GLY A 73 -2.44 22.98 -14.83
N VAL A 74 -1.77 22.48 -15.87
CA VAL A 74 -1.26 21.11 -15.92
C VAL A 74 0.22 21.17 -16.26
N ASN A 75 1.06 20.73 -15.32
CA ASN A 75 2.49 20.51 -15.54
C ASN A 75 2.72 19.07 -15.97
N PHE A 76 3.63 18.89 -16.92
CA PHE A 76 4.11 17.56 -17.29
C PHE A 76 5.64 17.55 -17.24
N ILE A 77 6.18 16.62 -16.46
CA ILE A 77 7.61 16.39 -16.32
C ILE A 77 7.89 14.91 -16.61
N CYS A 78 9.03 14.65 -17.25
CA CYS A 78 9.41 13.29 -17.62
C CYS A 78 10.90 13.06 -17.35
N GLN A 79 11.24 12.00 -16.64
CA GLN A 79 12.60 11.46 -16.64
C GLN A 79 12.57 10.20 -17.51
N PHE A 80 13.30 10.24 -18.61
CA PHE A 80 13.35 9.17 -19.59
C PHE A 80 14.77 8.64 -19.67
N ASP A 81 14.94 7.39 -19.29
CA ASP A 81 16.18 6.66 -19.53
C ASP A 81 16.13 6.01 -20.91
N TYR A 82 17.15 6.27 -21.73
CA TYR A 82 17.16 5.87 -23.13
C TYR A 82 18.14 4.71 -23.32
N GLN A 83 17.74 3.73 -24.13
CA GLN A 83 18.60 2.61 -24.49
C GLN A 83 19.87 3.05 -25.25
N ASP A 84 19.77 4.12 -26.04
CA ASP A 84 20.78 4.50 -27.03
C ASP A 84 21.43 5.87 -26.76
N LYS A 85 21.07 6.55 -25.68
CA LYS A 85 21.65 7.85 -25.27
C LYS A 85 21.50 8.08 -23.77
N PRO A 86 22.16 9.10 -23.19
CA PRO A 86 22.02 9.40 -21.77
C PRO A 86 20.56 9.69 -21.36
N ALA A 87 20.18 9.32 -20.13
CA ALA A 87 18.89 9.66 -19.55
C ALA A 87 18.68 11.18 -19.53
N GLN A 88 17.45 11.62 -19.75
CA GLN A 88 17.10 13.06 -19.81
C GLN A 88 15.88 13.38 -18.96
N LEU A 89 15.96 14.52 -18.26
CA LEU A 89 14.83 15.13 -17.57
C LEU A 89 14.22 16.21 -18.46
N TYR A 90 12.96 16.03 -18.83
CA TYR A 90 12.17 16.95 -19.63
C TYR A 90 11.10 17.64 -18.82
N VAL A 91 10.83 18.89 -19.18
CA VAL A 91 9.63 19.62 -18.75
C VAL A 91 8.90 20.10 -19.99
N LEU A 92 7.60 19.87 -20.02
CA LEU A 92 6.72 20.38 -21.07
C LEU A 92 6.32 21.82 -20.74
N LYS A 93 6.82 22.76 -21.54
CA LYS A 93 6.39 24.17 -21.55
C LYS A 93 5.52 24.40 -22.79
N ASP A 94 5.96 25.24 -23.72
CA ASP A 94 5.38 25.29 -25.08
C ASP A 94 5.77 24.06 -25.91
N LYS A 95 6.94 23.51 -25.60
CA LYS A 95 7.51 22.27 -26.12
C LYS A 95 8.34 21.64 -25.01
N PHE A 96 8.78 20.39 -25.20
CA PHE A 96 9.74 19.79 -24.28
C PHE A 96 11.06 20.57 -24.23
N VAL A 97 11.51 20.81 -23.00
CA VAL A 97 12.81 21.41 -22.70
C VAL A 97 13.58 20.42 -21.83
N ILE A 98 14.84 20.16 -22.19
CA ILE A 98 15.75 19.35 -21.39
C ILE A 98 16.22 20.21 -20.21
N MET A 99 16.00 19.71 -19.00
CA MET A 99 16.34 20.34 -17.74
C MET A 99 17.56 19.71 -17.07
N GLY A 100 17.97 18.50 -17.49
CA GLY A 100 19.12 17.78 -16.98
C GLY A 100 19.39 16.50 -17.77
N SER A 101 20.60 15.96 -17.64
CA SER A 101 21.07 14.73 -18.31
C SER A 101 21.84 13.84 -17.34
N SER A 102 21.92 12.54 -17.57
CA SER A 102 22.87 11.69 -16.82
C SER A 102 24.32 11.98 -17.24
N SER A 103 24.54 12.38 -18.50
CA SER A 103 25.87 12.70 -19.03
C SER A 103 26.56 13.90 -18.37
N ASP A 104 25.80 14.81 -17.78
CA ASP A 104 26.32 15.96 -17.04
C ASP A 104 26.20 15.79 -15.50
N GLY A 105 25.71 14.62 -15.06
CA GLY A 105 25.51 14.29 -13.65
C GLY A 105 24.34 15.00 -12.98
N THR A 106 23.47 15.70 -13.72
CA THR A 106 22.30 16.39 -13.15
C THR A 106 21.25 15.40 -12.63
N ILE A 107 21.09 14.27 -13.32
CA ILE A 107 20.21 13.17 -12.94
C ILE A 107 20.97 11.84 -12.99
N SER A 108 20.39 10.80 -12.40
CA SER A 108 20.86 9.41 -12.56
C SER A 108 20.16 8.75 -13.73
N ASP A 109 20.86 7.86 -14.43
CA ASP A 109 20.30 6.89 -15.37
C ASP A 109 19.78 5.65 -14.65
N ASN A 110 20.38 5.19 -13.54
CA ASN A 110 19.79 4.06 -12.78
C ASN A 110 18.37 4.36 -12.30
N MET A 111 17.39 3.85 -13.06
CA MET A 111 15.96 4.05 -12.81
C MET A 111 15.40 3.07 -11.78
N GLY A 112 16.12 1.97 -11.52
CA GLY A 112 15.81 1.01 -10.47
C GLY A 112 16.12 1.53 -9.05
N ASN A 113 16.95 2.56 -8.92
CA ASN A 113 17.34 3.08 -7.62
C ASN A 113 16.23 3.93 -6.95
N PRO A 114 15.81 3.63 -5.70
CA PRO A 114 14.81 4.41 -4.96
C PRO A 114 15.15 5.89 -4.79
N GLU A 115 16.43 6.23 -4.67
CA GLU A 115 16.87 7.61 -4.53
C GLU A 115 16.72 8.38 -5.84
N THR A 116 16.86 7.74 -7.01
CA THR A 116 16.55 8.34 -8.32
C THR A 116 15.07 8.71 -8.39
N LEU A 117 14.17 7.78 -8.06
CA LEU A 117 12.73 8.05 -8.02
C LEU A 117 12.40 9.16 -7.01
N TYR A 118 12.97 9.13 -5.80
CA TYR A 118 12.76 10.19 -4.81
C TYR A 118 13.22 11.57 -5.33
N LYS A 119 14.38 11.66 -5.96
CA LYS A 119 14.90 12.91 -6.54
C LYS A 119 13.99 13.44 -7.64
N PHE A 120 13.47 12.56 -8.50
CA PHE A 120 12.50 12.92 -9.53
C PHE A 120 11.20 13.47 -8.94
N LEU A 121 10.59 12.74 -7.99
CA LEU A 121 9.37 13.18 -7.30
C LEU A 121 9.59 14.51 -6.55
N LYS A 122 10.70 14.64 -5.83
CA LYS A 122 11.09 15.89 -5.17
C LYS A 122 11.19 17.04 -6.18
N TYR A 123 11.85 16.83 -7.31
CA TYR A 123 11.98 17.84 -8.37
C TYR A 123 10.61 18.30 -8.85
N GLY A 124 9.71 17.35 -9.15
CA GLY A 124 8.35 17.67 -9.59
C GLY A 124 7.55 18.47 -8.58
N ILE A 125 7.47 17.97 -7.34
CA ILE A 125 6.68 18.61 -6.28
C ILE A 125 7.23 20.00 -5.91
N THR A 126 8.55 20.17 -5.90
CA THR A 126 9.19 21.43 -5.47
C THR A 126 9.11 22.51 -6.55
N ASN A 127 9.32 22.15 -7.82
CA ASN A 127 9.39 23.12 -8.92
C ASN A 127 8.03 23.35 -9.61
N TYR A 128 7.13 22.39 -9.52
CA TYR A 128 5.81 22.41 -10.15
C TYR A 128 4.73 22.07 -9.12
N PRO A 129 4.53 22.92 -8.10
CA PRO A 129 3.55 22.64 -7.06
C PRO A 129 2.13 22.70 -7.63
N ALA A 130 1.36 21.64 -7.37
CA ALA A 130 0.00 21.49 -7.87
C ALA A 130 -0.97 21.04 -6.77
N SER A 131 -2.28 21.16 -7.07
CA SER A 131 -3.35 20.65 -6.24
C SER A 131 -3.38 19.12 -6.23
N HIS A 132 -3.01 18.50 -7.35
CA HIS A 132 -2.97 17.06 -7.55
C HIS A 132 -1.68 16.58 -8.22
N TYR A 133 -1.25 15.37 -7.86
CA TYR A 133 -0.04 14.74 -8.43
C TYR A 133 -0.36 13.36 -8.99
N ALA A 134 0.11 13.09 -10.21
CA ALA A 134 0.12 11.76 -10.80
C ALA A 134 1.56 11.29 -11.04
N LEU A 135 1.87 10.06 -10.64
CA LEU A 135 3.10 9.36 -11.03
C LEU A 135 2.74 8.27 -12.03
N ILE A 136 3.52 8.17 -13.09
CA ILE A 136 3.41 7.09 -14.06
C ILE A 136 4.79 6.44 -14.14
N ILE A 137 4.86 5.13 -13.88
CA ILE A 137 6.07 4.32 -14.03
C ILE A 137 5.84 3.44 -15.26
N ASP A 138 6.59 3.67 -16.34
CA ASP A 138 6.47 2.94 -17.61
C ASP A 138 7.75 2.17 -17.90
N SER A 139 7.65 0.84 -17.81
CA SER A 139 8.78 -0.09 -17.92
C SER A 139 8.26 -1.54 -17.98
N HIS A 140 9.18 -2.50 -17.92
CA HIS A 140 8.85 -3.88 -17.57
C HIS A 140 8.50 -4.03 -16.08
N GLY A 141 7.85 -5.13 -15.74
CA GLY A 141 7.54 -5.49 -14.36
C GLY A 141 7.23 -6.96 -14.24
N SER A 142 7.47 -7.55 -13.08
CA SER A 142 7.39 -8.99 -12.83
C SER A 142 6.45 -9.33 -11.65
N GLY A 143 5.61 -8.36 -11.30
CA GLY A 143 4.79 -8.40 -10.09
C GLY A 143 5.65 -8.30 -8.83
N ILE A 144 5.59 -9.33 -8.01
CA ILE A 144 6.33 -9.40 -6.72
C ILE A 144 7.52 -10.34 -6.79
N GLU A 145 7.72 -11.06 -7.88
CA GLU A 145 8.98 -11.78 -8.08
C GLU A 145 9.92 -10.89 -8.89
N SER A 146 11.23 -11.10 -8.84
CA SER A 146 12.16 -10.47 -9.79
C SER A 146 12.58 -11.47 -10.86
N TYR A 147 12.69 -11.02 -12.12
CA TYR A 147 13.20 -11.83 -13.24
C TYR A 147 14.63 -12.34 -13.02
N ARG A 148 15.37 -11.71 -12.11
CA ARG A 148 16.76 -12.04 -11.76
C ARG A 148 16.86 -13.01 -10.57
N GLY A 149 15.73 -13.55 -10.11
CA GLY A 149 15.64 -14.43 -8.94
C GLY A 149 15.31 -13.65 -7.66
N ALA A 150 15.30 -14.33 -6.51
CA ALA A 150 15.22 -13.66 -5.22
C ALA A 150 16.46 -12.77 -5.04
N GLY A 151 16.31 -11.46 -4.83
CA GLY A 151 17.47 -10.66 -4.42
C GLY A 151 18.04 -9.60 -5.34
N SER A 152 17.49 -9.29 -6.52
CA SER A 152 18.17 -8.34 -7.40
C SER A 152 17.85 -6.88 -7.07
N THR A 153 18.60 -6.30 -6.14
CA THR A 153 19.22 -4.96 -6.29
C THR A 153 20.70 -5.22 -6.56
N ALA A 154 21.35 -4.43 -7.41
CA ALA A 154 22.74 -4.69 -7.78
C ALA A 154 23.74 -4.56 -6.61
N ASP A 155 23.33 -4.24 -5.38
CA ASP A 155 24.19 -4.25 -4.18
C ASP A 155 23.40 -4.47 -2.86
N ARG A 156 23.24 -5.73 -2.43
CA ARG A 156 22.87 -6.30 -1.08
C ARG A 156 21.37 -6.41 -0.64
N PRO A 157 21.03 -7.08 0.51
CA PRO A 157 19.65 -7.28 1.02
C PRO A 157 19.36 -6.73 2.45
N VAL A 158 18.22 -6.05 2.66
CA VAL A 158 17.80 -5.43 3.93
C VAL A 158 16.26 -5.43 4.00
N SER A 159 15.66 -5.35 5.19
CA SER A 159 14.21 -5.46 5.43
C SER A 159 13.49 -4.10 5.55
N PHE A 160 12.15 -4.06 5.51
CA PHE A 160 11.37 -2.82 5.77
C PHE A 160 11.80 -2.12 7.06
N ARG A 161 12.07 -2.88 8.13
CA ARG A 161 12.58 -2.39 9.43
C ARG A 161 13.93 -1.67 9.34
N GLU A 162 14.64 -1.84 8.24
CA GLU A 162 16.07 -1.69 8.11
C GLU A 162 16.35 -0.65 6.97
N PHE A 163 15.46 -0.50 5.98
CA PHE A 163 15.25 0.72 5.15
C PHE A 163 14.84 1.96 5.98
N TRP A 164 14.20 1.79 7.14
CA TRP A 164 13.92 2.93 8.01
C TRP A 164 15.14 3.39 8.83
N LYS A 165 16.16 2.53 9.00
CA LYS A 165 17.44 2.98 9.57
C LYS A 165 18.19 3.90 8.61
N SER A 166 17.95 3.76 7.29
CA SER A 166 18.60 4.54 6.24
C SER A 166 17.95 5.87 5.87
N PHE A 167 17.04 6.39 6.70
CA PHE A 167 16.66 7.81 6.61
C PHE A 167 17.87 8.77 6.83
N TYR A 168 19.04 8.22 7.24
CA TYR A 168 20.33 8.90 7.27
C TYR A 168 21.47 8.21 6.46
N GLU A 169 21.63 6.88 6.37
CA GLU A 169 22.66 6.20 5.54
C GLU A 169 22.20 4.77 5.09
N MET A 170 22.32 4.41 3.80
CA MET A 170 21.66 3.31 3.01
C MET A 170 22.23 1.88 3.26
N ASP A 171 21.53 0.72 3.15
CA ASP A 171 20.92 0.05 1.96
C ASP A 171 19.87 -1.07 2.27
N ASP A 172 19.15 -1.54 1.20
CA ASP A 172 18.36 -2.75 0.72
C ASP A 172 16.89 -3.17 1.11
N ILE A 173 16.06 -3.63 0.12
CA ILE A 173 14.77 -4.44 0.17
C ILE A 173 14.44 -5.09 -1.23
N LEU A 174 13.57 -6.11 -1.35
CA LEU A 174 13.21 -6.88 -2.58
C LEU A 174 11.71 -6.90 -2.97
N ASP A 175 11.39 -6.69 -4.29
CA ASP A 175 10.17 -6.98 -5.13
C ASP A 175 10.03 -6.01 -6.36
N ALA A 176 10.18 -6.33 -7.64
CA ALA A 176 10.59 -5.32 -8.68
C ALA A 176 9.57 -4.72 -9.71
N THR A 177 9.72 -3.42 -10.01
CA THR A 177 9.18 -2.64 -11.16
C THR A 177 10.27 -1.70 -11.72
N ALA A 178 10.05 -0.99 -12.82
CA ALA A 178 11.06 -0.09 -13.41
C ALA A 178 12.43 -0.77 -13.62
N TYR A 179 12.44 -1.82 -14.44
CA TYR A 179 13.65 -2.59 -14.74
C TYR A 179 14.62 -1.77 -15.56
N ASP A 180 15.80 -1.53 -14.98
CA ASP A 180 16.95 -0.97 -15.65
C ASP A 180 17.85 -2.12 -16.11
N TYR A 181 17.86 -2.35 -17.42
CA TYR A 181 18.64 -3.44 -18.00
C TYR A 181 20.11 -3.11 -18.09
N ASP A 182 20.43 -1.83 -18.31
CA ASP A 182 21.80 -1.37 -18.48
C ASP A 182 22.53 -1.34 -17.12
N ASP A 183 21.84 -0.91 -16.05
CA ASP A 183 22.39 -0.90 -14.70
C ASP A 183 22.19 -2.20 -13.91
N ASN A 184 21.51 -3.18 -14.51
CA ASN A 184 21.17 -4.44 -13.87
C ASN A 184 20.45 -4.23 -12.51
N ASP A 185 19.55 -3.24 -12.42
CA ASP A 185 18.75 -2.90 -11.25
C ASP A 185 17.24 -2.88 -11.53
N CYS A 186 16.41 -2.80 -10.50
CA CYS A 186 14.96 -2.62 -10.61
C CYS A 186 14.36 -2.08 -9.31
N LEU A 187 13.43 -1.16 -9.43
CA LEU A 187 12.78 -0.48 -8.31
C LEU A 187 11.84 -1.41 -7.58
N THR A 188 12.10 -1.69 -6.30
CA THR A 188 11.23 -2.61 -5.59
C THR A 188 9.92 -1.99 -5.11
N LEU A 189 8.89 -2.77 -4.76
CA LEU A 189 7.61 -2.31 -4.24
C LEU A 189 7.80 -1.53 -2.94
N VAL A 190 8.68 -2.03 -2.08
CA VAL A 190 8.98 -1.38 -0.81
C VAL A 190 9.84 -0.13 -1.02
N GLU A 191 10.77 -0.16 -1.97
CA GLU A 191 11.57 0.99 -2.38
C GLU A 191 10.71 2.09 -3.03
N ALA A 192 9.81 1.73 -3.94
CA ALA A 192 8.84 2.61 -4.57
C ALA A 192 7.98 3.29 -3.50
N ARG A 193 7.39 2.50 -2.59
CA ARG A 193 6.65 3.03 -1.45
C ARG A 193 7.49 3.99 -0.63
N GLY A 194 8.72 3.60 -0.31
CA GLY A 194 9.63 4.39 0.51
C GLY A 194 9.97 5.74 -0.14
N ALA A 195 10.31 5.74 -1.42
CA ALA A 195 10.59 6.94 -2.21
C ALA A 195 9.38 7.86 -2.29
N ILE A 196 8.19 7.31 -2.58
CA ILE A 196 6.92 8.06 -2.61
C ILE A 196 6.63 8.65 -1.23
N MET A 197 6.61 7.85 -0.17
CA MET A 197 6.38 8.32 1.20
C MET A 197 7.35 9.43 1.59
N LYS A 198 8.65 9.26 1.29
CA LYS A 198 9.69 10.25 1.59
C LYS A 198 9.44 11.56 0.84
N ALA A 199 9.08 11.49 -0.45
CA ALA A 199 8.76 12.67 -1.25
C ALA A 199 7.51 13.38 -0.74
N MET A 200 6.41 12.64 -0.53
CA MET A 200 5.14 13.21 -0.07
C MET A 200 5.24 13.78 1.35
N ALA A 201 5.94 13.09 2.26
CA ALA A 201 6.16 13.54 3.63
C ALA A 201 6.97 14.83 3.71
N ARG A 202 8.02 14.96 2.88
CA ARG A 202 8.96 16.10 2.95
C ARG A 202 8.54 17.29 2.11
N HIS A 203 7.83 17.06 1.01
CA HIS A 203 7.59 18.09 -0.02
C HIS A 203 6.12 18.32 -0.34
N ASN A 204 5.19 17.47 0.11
CA ASN A 204 3.74 17.64 -0.12
C ASN A 204 2.91 17.52 1.17
N GLU A 205 3.47 17.99 2.30
CA GLU A 205 2.77 18.04 3.60
C GLU A 205 2.21 16.68 4.08
N GLY A 206 2.74 15.56 3.58
CA GLY A 206 2.25 14.22 3.89
C GLY A 206 0.92 13.87 3.23
N ARG A 207 0.42 14.67 2.28
CA ARG A 207 -0.72 14.26 1.45
C ARG A 207 -0.30 13.10 0.55
N ARG A 208 -1.14 12.07 0.46
CA ARG A 208 -0.92 10.94 -0.47
C ARG A 208 -0.81 11.43 -1.91
N LEU A 209 0.00 10.75 -2.71
CA LEU A 209 -0.01 10.87 -4.16
C LEU A 209 -1.42 10.55 -4.66
N ASP A 210 -1.98 11.38 -5.53
CA ASP A 210 -3.37 11.23 -5.95
C ASP A 210 -3.56 10.04 -6.89
N VAL A 211 -2.67 9.90 -7.87
CA VAL A 211 -2.76 8.85 -8.89
C VAL A 211 -1.38 8.22 -9.12
N MET A 212 -1.32 6.89 -9.14
CA MET A 212 -0.15 6.13 -9.59
C MET A 212 -0.57 5.18 -10.69
N PHE A 213 0.04 5.29 -11.88
CA PHE A 213 -0.13 4.31 -12.94
C PHE A 213 1.17 3.53 -13.13
N ASN A 214 1.15 2.25 -12.79
CA ASN A 214 2.24 1.34 -13.11
C ASN A 214 1.93 0.66 -14.44
N ALA A 215 2.50 1.24 -15.49
CA ALA A 215 2.48 0.75 -16.86
C ALA A 215 3.52 -0.37 -17.04
N ALA A 216 3.35 -1.45 -16.27
CA ALA A 216 4.25 -2.58 -16.23
C ALA A 216 3.46 -3.87 -15.94
N CYS A 217 4.02 -5.02 -16.33
CA CYS A 217 3.31 -6.30 -16.23
C CYS A 217 3.12 -6.75 -14.76
N TRP A 218 1.97 -7.38 -14.50
CA TRP A 218 1.60 -7.99 -13.22
C TRP A 218 1.67 -7.04 -12.00
N GLN A 219 1.46 -5.73 -12.18
CA GLN A 219 1.53 -4.75 -11.08
C GLN A 219 0.19 -4.54 -10.34
N MET A 220 -0.94 -5.02 -10.89
CA MET A 220 -2.26 -4.91 -10.22
C MET A 220 -2.54 -6.13 -9.34
N MET A 221 -1.81 -6.22 -8.24
CA MET A 221 -1.92 -7.35 -7.31
C MET A 221 -2.39 -6.91 -5.92
N ALA A 222 -3.01 -7.81 -5.18
CA ALA A 222 -3.40 -7.54 -3.80
C ALA A 222 -2.18 -7.14 -2.92
N GLU A 223 -1.01 -7.69 -3.22
CA GLU A 223 0.26 -7.37 -2.56
C GLU A 223 0.68 -5.93 -2.85
N TRP A 224 0.67 -5.54 -4.13
CA TRP A 224 1.08 -4.20 -4.58
C TRP A 224 0.21 -3.12 -3.95
N ASN A 225 -1.11 -3.27 -4.08
CA ASN A 225 -2.08 -2.34 -3.52
C ASN A 225 -2.02 -2.31 -1.99
N GLY A 226 -1.84 -3.48 -1.35
CA GLY A 226 -1.61 -3.56 0.08
C GLY A 226 -0.38 -2.78 0.52
N GLN A 227 0.71 -2.80 -0.25
CA GLN A 227 1.91 -2.08 0.13
C GLN A 227 1.70 -0.57 0.07
N ILE A 228 1.23 -0.01 -1.05
CA ILE A 228 1.27 1.44 -1.33
C ILE A 228 0.03 2.24 -0.88
N ARG A 229 -1.03 1.58 -0.39
CA ARG A 229 -2.32 2.24 -0.06
C ARG A 229 -2.24 3.40 0.93
N ASP A 230 -1.20 3.45 1.76
CA ASP A 230 -1.02 4.52 2.74
C ASP A 230 -0.38 5.78 2.16
N CYS A 231 0.29 5.67 1.01
CA CYS A 231 0.97 6.79 0.34
C CYS A 231 0.37 7.17 -1.03
N VAL A 232 -0.52 6.35 -1.60
CA VAL A 232 -1.21 6.60 -2.87
C VAL A 232 -2.74 6.52 -2.67
N LYS A 233 -3.53 7.32 -3.40
CA LYS A 233 -5.01 7.25 -3.38
C LYS A 233 -5.56 6.28 -4.42
N TYR A 234 -5.24 6.51 -5.70
CA TYR A 234 -5.68 5.65 -6.78
C TYR A 234 -4.50 4.98 -7.48
N VAL A 235 -4.55 3.65 -7.59
CA VAL A 235 -3.51 2.84 -8.23
C VAL A 235 -4.07 2.22 -9.49
N ILE A 236 -3.40 2.40 -10.63
CA ILE A 236 -3.75 1.81 -11.92
C ILE A 236 -2.62 0.88 -12.33
N ALA A 237 -2.98 -0.30 -12.83
CA ALA A 237 -2.04 -1.30 -13.31
C ALA A 237 -2.78 -2.47 -14.00
N CYS A 238 -2.02 -3.37 -14.61
CA CYS A 238 -2.51 -4.62 -15.18
C CYS A 238 -2.18 -5.81 -14.25
N PRO A 239 -3.12 -6.75 -13.98
CA PRO A 239 -2.84 -7.98 -13.24
C PRO A 239 -2.23 -9.08 -14.13
N THR A 240 -2.20 -8.83 -15.44
CA THR A 240 -1.67 -9.67 -16.53
C THR A 240 -0.39 -9.04 -17.10
N THR A 241 0.13 -9.59 -18.20
CA THR A 241 0.97 -8.85 -19.13
C THR A 241 0.34 -7.48 -19.46
N CYS A 242 1.14 -6.43 -19.29
CA CYS A 242 0.83 -5.08 -19.71
C CYS A 242 1.50 -4.85 -21.06
N TYR A 243 0.70 -4.53 -22.07
CA TYR A 243 1.21 -4.02 -23.33
C TYR A 243 1.44 -2.52 -23.23
N CYS A 244 2.09 -1.94 -24.24
CA CYS A 244 2.49 -0.54 -24.25
C CYS A 244 1.39 0.39 -23.76
N SER A 245 1.71 1.20 -22.76
CA SER A 245 0.76 2.12 -22.14
C SER A 245 0.82 3.53 -22.73
N ALA A 246 1.85 3.79 -23.53
CA ALA A 246 2.22 5.13 -23.94
C ALA A 246 1.11 5.86 -24.71
N PRO A 247 0.34 5.23 -25.63
CA PRO A 247 -0.81 5.89 -26.26
C PRO A 247 -1.90 6.28 -25.26
N ALA A 248 -2.13 5.46 -24.22
CA ALA A 248 -3.06 5.78 -23.14
C ALA A 248 -2.59 7.00 -22.34
N VAL A 249 -1.28 7.08 -22.07
CA VAL A 249 -0.64 8.23 -21.41
C VAL A 249 -0.88 9.51 -22.21
N ALA A 250 -0.61 9.51 -23.51
CA ALA A 250 -0.88 10.65 -24.38
C ALA A 250 -2.38 11.01 -24.44
N GLY A 251 -3.24 9.99 -24.56
CA GLY A 251 -4.69 10.13 -24.65
C GLY A 251 -5.33 10.79 -23.42
N PHE A 252 -4.92 10.41 -22.21
CA PHE A 252 -5.48 11.00 -21.00
C PHE A 252 -4.92 12.42 -20.76
N ILE A 253 -3.64 12.67 -21.04
CA ILE A 253 -3.04 14.01 -20.90
C ILE A 253 -3.75 15.01 -21.81
N HIS A 254 -4.03 14.59 -23.06
CA HIS A 254 -4.82 15.39 -23.99
C HIS A 254 -6.18 15.79 -23.40
N LYS A 255 -6.86 14.88 -22.70
CA LYS A 255 -8.17 15.13 -22.06
C LYS A 255 -8.04 15.98 -20.80
N LEU A 256 -6.99 15.75 -20.01
CA LEU A 256 -6.70 16.52 -18.79
C LEU A 256 -6.40 17.99 -19.12
N CYS A 257 -5.65 18.26 -20.17
CA CYS A 257 -5.46 19.63 -20.66
C CYS A 257 -6.75 20.27 -21.19
N ARG A 258 -7.87 19.53 -21.31
CA ARG A 258 -9.15 20.04 -21.82
C ARG A 258 -10.24 20.17 -20.78
N ASN A 259 -10.11 19.49 -19.65
CA ASN A 259 -11.15 19.37 -18.64
C ASN A 259 -10.53 19.41 -17.24
N LYS A 260 -11.22 20.02 -16.27
CA LYS A 260 -10.87 19.84 -14.86
C LYS A 260 -11.35 18.46 -14.43
N LEU A 261 -10.43 17.56 -14.11
CA LEU A 261 -10.72 16.19 -13.72
C LEU A 261 -10.32 15.96 -12.26
N THR A 262 -11.17 15.27 -11.52
CA THR A 262 -10.82 14.77 -10.17
C THR A 262 -9.83 13.61 -10.27
N PRO A 263 -9.09 13.28 -9.20
CA PRO A 263 -8.22 12.10 -9.19
C PRO A 263 -8.90 10.78 -9.57
N LEU A 264 -10.13 10.56 -9.12
CA LEU A 264 -10.91 9.38 -9.50
C LEU A 264 -11.17 9.36 -11.01
N GLN A 265 -11.58 10.49 -11.59
CA GLN A 265 -11.83 10.58 -13.03
C GLN A 265 -10.57 10.36 -13.85
N VAL A 266 -9.42 10.88 -13.39
CA VAL A 266 -8.11 10.61 -14.02
C VAL A 266 -7.80 9.11 -13.98
N ALA A 267 -7.92 8.47 -12.82
CA ALA A 267 -7.67 7.04 -12.68
C ALA A 267 -8.57 6.17 -13.58
N GLN A 268 -9.87 6.48 -13.61
CA GLN A 268 -10.84 5.80 -14.47
C GLN A 268 -10.51 5.99 -15.96
N ARG A 269 -10.12 7.21 -16.35
CA ARG A 269 -9.81 7.54 -17.74
C ARG A 269 -8.52 6.89 -18.24
N ILE A 270 -7.48 6.83 -17.41
CA ILE A 270 -6.24 6.11 -17.76
C ILE A 270 -6.57 4.64 -18.08
N ALA A 271 -7.36 3.99 -17.23
CA ALA A 271 -7.75 2.59 -17.43
C ALA A 271 -8.63 2.40 -18.69
N GLU A 272 -9.54 3.32 -18.96
CA GLU A 272 -10.40 3.31 -20.16
C GLU A 272 -9.57 3.54 -21.45
N ASP A 273 -8.70 4.55 -21.47
CA ASP A 273 -7.88 4.88 -22.64
C ASP A 273 -6.92 3.74 -23.00
N TYR A 274 -6.39 3.05 -21.98
CA TYR A 274 -5.53 1.89 -22.18
C TYR A 274 -6.26 0.72 -22.83
N ILE A 275 -7.45 0.36 -22.34
CA ILE A 275 -8.16 -0.82 -22.86
C ILE A 275 -8.68 -0.60 -24.29
N ASP A 276 -8.99 0.65 -24.63
CA ASP A 276 -9.45 1.03 -25.96
C ASP A 276 -8.32 0.90 -26.99
N ASP A 277 -7.09 1.26 -26.61
CA ASP A 277 -5.92 1.26 -27.49
C ASP A 277 -5.31 -0.13 -27.71
N VAL A 278 -5.28 -0.97 -26.67
CA VAL A 278 -4.62 -2.27 -26.74
C VAL A 278 -5.39 -3.27 -27.62
N SER A 279 -4.73 -3.88 -28.61
CA SER A 279 -5.38 -4.88 -29.50
C SER A 279 -5.38 -6.30 -28.95
N LYS A 280 -4.55 -6.58 -27.95
CA LYS A 280 -4.36 -7.90 -27.34
C LYS A 280 -5.24 -8.11 -26.11
N GLU A 281 -5.40 -9.38 -25.71
CA GLU A 281 -6.11 -9.70 -24.49
C GLU A 281 -5.34 -9.18 -23.27
N THR A 282 -6.03 -8.44 -22.39
CA THR A 282 -5.43 -7.88 -21.18
C THR A 282 -6.53 -7.43 -20.22
N ILE A 283 -6.11 -7.16 -18.98
CA ILE A 283 -6.96 -6.59 -17.93
C ILE A 283 -6.26 -5.34 -17.43
N ILE A 284 -7.01 -4.28 -17.16
CA ILE A 284 -6.53 -3.12 -16.41
C ILE A 284 -7.56 -2.76 -15.33
N ALA A 285 -7.08 -2.34 -14.18
CA ALA A 285 -7.95 -1.87 -13.12
C ALA A 285 -7.39 -0.60 -12.48
N ALA A 286 -8.29 0.14 -11.83
CA ALA A 286 -7.97 1.21 -10.91
C ALA A 286 -8.49 0.82 -9.52
N ILE A 287 -7.65 0.93 -8.50
CA ILE A 287 -7.98 0.62 -7.11
C ILE A 287 -8.07 1.90 -6.29
N ASP A 288 -9.15 2.03 -5.51
CA ASP A 288 -9.32 3.05 -4.49
C ASP A 288 -8.72 2.56 -3.16
N SER A 289 -7.61 3.18 -2.77
CA SER A 289 -6.89 2.84 -1.54
C SER A 289 -7.67 3.21 -0.28
N GLU A 290 -8.69 4.08 -0.35
CA GLU A 290 -9.56 4.39 0.81
C GLU A 290 -10.46 3.22 1.20
N GLN A 291 -10.80 2.35 0.24
CA GLN A 291 -11.65 1.19 0.47
C GLN A 291 -10.84 -0.08 0.82
N TYR A 292 -9.51 0.01 0.78
CA TYR A 292 -8.65 -1.16 0.82
C TYR A 292 -8.57 -1.80 2.21
N ASP A 293 -8.62 -1.01 3.28
CA ASP A 293 -8.62 -1.55 4.65
C ASP A 293 -9.90 -2.37 4.92
N ASP A 294 -11.06 -1.90 4.47
CA ASP A 294 -12.33 -2.65 4.55
C ASP A 294 -12.29 -3.95 3.74
N PHE A 295 -11.60 -3.94 2.60
CA PHE A 295 -11.31 -5.13 1.81
C PHE A 295 -10.42 -6.12 2.58
N ILE A 296 -9.32 -5.66 3.18
CA ILE A 296 -8.41 -6.49 3.98
C ILE A 296 -9.12 -7.10 5.20
N LEU A 297 -9.99 -6.34 5.87
CA LEU A 297 -10.84 -6.84 6.95
C LEU A 297 -11.75 -7.98 6.47
N ALA A 298 -12.45 -7.78 5.36
CA ALA A 298 -13.30 -8.83 4.80
C ALA A 298 -12.49 -10.04 4.33
N PHE A 299 -11.27 -9.81 3.83
CA PHE A 299 -10.37 -10.86 3.39
C PHE A 299 -9.89 -11.72 4.56
N ASN A 300 -9.53 -11.12 5.69
CA ASN A 300 -9.17 -11.85 6.91
C ASN A 300 -10.32 -12.67 7.48
N ARG A 301 -11.52 -12.11 7.50
CA ARG A 301 -12.72 -12.86 7.94
C ARG A 301 -12.98 -14.06 7.03
N TRP A 302 -12.84 -13.88 5.72
CA TRP A 302 -12.94 -14.98 4.77
C TRP A 302 -11.82 -16.01 4.96
N LEU A 303 -10.56 -15.59 5.07
CA LEU A 303 -9.41 -16.47 5.29
C LEU A 303 -9.55 -17.28 6.57
N TYR A 304 -9.95 -16.63 7.66
CA TYR A 304 -10.23 -17.29 8.93
C TYR A 304 -11.26 -18.41 8.75
N MET A 305 -12.38 -18.14 8.08
CA MET A 305 -13.40 -19.17 7.81
C MET A 305 -12.87 -20.26 6.87
N PHE A 306 -12.13 -19.88 5.84
CA PHE A 306 -11.62 -20.77 4.82
C PHE A 306 -10.61 -21.76 5.39
N ILE A 307 -9.57 -21.27 6.07
CA ILE A 307 -8.51 -22.08 6.70
C ILE A 307 -9.11 -23.09 7.67
N ARG A 308 -10.13 -22.69 8.44
CA ARG A 308 -10.77 -23.57 9.42
C ARG A 308 -11.49 -24.76 8.78
N GLU A 309 -12.12 -24.53 7.65
CA GLU A 309 -12.90 -25.54 6.92
C GLU A 309 -12.06 -26.36 5.94
N LEU A 310 -10.81 -25.97 5.65
CA LEU A 310 -9.89 -26.79 4.86
C LEU A 310 -9.73 -28.19 5.49
N PRO A 311 -9.60 -29.25 4.69
CA PRO A 311 -9.25 -30.57 5.22
C PRO A 311 -7.90 -30.56 5.94
N ASP A 312 -7.78 -31.27 7.07
CA ASP A 312 -6.53 -31.36 7.83
C ASP A 312 -5.39 -32.07 7.07
N SER A 313 -5.72 -32.80 5.99
CA SER A 313 -4.76 -33.35 5.04
C SER A 313 -3.99 -32.29 4.24
N GLY A 314 -4.37 -31.01 4.36
CA GLY A 314 -3.78 -29.91 3.61
C GLY A 314 -4.32 -29.77 2.18
N GLY A 315 -3.62 -28.95 1.40
CA GLY A 315 -3.96 -28.62 0.02
C GLY A 315 -4.68 -27.28 -0.14
N VAL A 316 -4.84 -26.87 -1.40
CA VAL A 316 -5.34 -25.53 -1.76
C VAL A 316 -6.84 -25.31 -1.50
N GLY A 317 -7.61 -26.38 -1.31
CA GLY A 317 -9.07 -26.26 -1.10
C GLY A 317 -9.90 -25.95 -2.35
N PHE A 318 -9.29 -25.63 -3.49
CA PHE A 318 -9.99 -25.35 -4.76
C PHE A 318 -9.84 -26.52 -5.75
N LYS A 319 -10.92 -26.85 -6.49
CA LYS A 319 -10.89 -27.85 -7.58
C LYS A 319 -10.14 -27.35 -8.81
N SER A 320 -10.20 -26.05 -9.07
CA SER A 320 -9.41 -25.35 -10.07
C SER A 320 -9.24 -23.89 -9.64
N ALA A 321 -8.08 -23.31 -9.92
CA ALA A 321 -7.85 -21.87 -9.78
C ALA A 321 -7.76 -21.25 -11.17
N ALA A 322 -8.39 -20.09 -11.38
CA ALA A 322 -8.26 -19.37 -12.64
C ALA A 322 -7.01 -18.49 -12.57
N PHE A 323 -5.93 -18.97 -13.19
CA PHE A 323 -4.70 -18.22 -13.35
C PHE A 323 -4.92 -17.03 -14.27
N VAL A 324 -4.24 -15.94 -13.96
CA VAL A 324 -4.26 -14.73 -14.78
C VAL A 324 -3.12 -14.84 -15.76
N ASP A 325 -3.42 -14.75 -17.05
CA ASP A 325 -2.41 -14.81 -18.12
C ASP A 325 -1.50 -16.05 -18.07
N PRO A 326 -2.07 -17.28 -18.09
CA PRO A 326 -1.29 -18.51 -17.94
C PRO A 326 -0.33 -18.79 -19.10
N GLU A 327 -0.51 -18.12 -20.25
CA GLU A 327 0.36 -18.28 -21.42
C GLU A 327 1.69 -17.54 -21.25
N HIS A 328 1.68 -16.36 -20.60
CA HIS A 328 2.89 -15.56 -20.37
C HIS A 328 3.46 -15.76 -18.96
N ASP A 329 2.63 -16.13 -17.98
CA ASP A 329 3.10 -16.57 -16.66
C ASP A 329 3.46 -18.06 -16.70
N GLY A 330 4.60 -18.38 -17.32
CA GLY A 330 5.09 -19.75 -17.53
C GLY A 330 5.28 -20.59 -16.26
N ASN A 331 5.15 -19.98 -15.07
CA ASN A 331 5.22 -20.65 -13.76
C ASN A 331 3.87 -20.65 -13.01
N GLN A 332 2.79 -20.11 -13.60
CA GLN A 332 1.43 -20.06 -13.03
C GLN A 332 1.44 -19.63 -11.55
N ARG A 333 1.95 -18.44 -11.29
CA ARG A 333 2.15 -17.83 -9.98
C ARG A 333 1.00 -16.95 -9.55
N PHE A 334 0.22 -16.44 -10.49
CA PHE A 334 -0.79 -15.43 -10.20
C PHE A 334 -2.18 -15.93 -10.56
N VAL A 335 -3.11 -15.80 -9.62
CA VAL A 335 -4.52 -16.14 -9.84
C VAL A 335 -5.39 -14.91 -9.71
N SER A 336 -6.54 -14.94 -10.37
CA SER A 336 -7.49 -13.84 -10.27
C SER A 336 -8.12 -13.87 -8.89
N PHE A 337 -8.04 -12.76 -8.16
CA PHE A 337 -8.63 -12.66 -6.84
C PHE A 337 -10.16 -12.87 -6.91
N ARG A 338 -10.81 -12.28 -7.93
CA ARG A 338 -12.25 -12.47 -8.20
C ARG A 338 -12.60 -13.94 -8.43
N SER A 339 -11.73 -14.69 -9.09
CA SER A 339 -11.93 -16.12 -9.33
C SER A 339 -11.83 -16.97 -8.07
N LEU A 340 -10.99 -16.60 -7.10
CA LEU A 340 -10.95 -17.27 -5.80
C LEU A 340 -12.30 -17.12 -5.07
N ILE A 341 -12.82 -15.89 -5.00
CA ILE A 341 -14.10 -15.59 -4.33
C ILE A 341 -15.25 -16.33 -5.03
N SER A 342 -15.35 -16.20 -6.36
CA SER A 342 -16.43 -16.81 -7.13
C SER A 342 -16.38 -18.34 -7.11
N SER A 343 -15.19 -18.95 -6.98
CA SER A 343 -15.05 -20.40 -6.84
C SER A 343 -15.66 -20.94 -5.54
N VAL A 344 -15.56 -20.19 -4.44
CA VAL A 344 -16.24 -20.52 -3.18
C VAL A 344 -17.76 -20.49 -3.39
N LEU A 345 -18.26 -19.40 -3.96
CA LEU A 345 -19.70 -19.18 -4.18
C LEU A 345 -20.31 -20.17 -5.18
N ALA A 346 -19.53 -20.64 -6.16
CA ALA A 346 -19.94 -21.61 -7.17
C ALA A 346 -19.78 -23.08 -6.74
N GLY A 347 -19.39 -23.37 -5.50
CA GLY A 347 -19.22 -24.75 -5.01
C GLY A 347 -18.04 -25.48 -5.66
N LYS A 348 -17.01 -24.74 -6.12
CA LYS A 348 -15.80 -25.28 -6.75
C LYS A 348 -14.69 -25.61 -5.74
N LEU A 349 -15.05 -25.81 -4.48
CA LEU A 349 -14.12 -26.26 -3.43
C LEU A 349 -14.02 -27.78 -3.39
N THR A 350 -12.90 -28.29 -2.86
CA THR A 350 -12.69 -29.72 -2.61
C THR A 350 -13.47 -30.25 -1.40
N PHE A 351 -14.07 -29.34 -0.63
CA PHE A 351 -14.91 -29.61 0.53
C PHE A 351 -16.24 -28.83 0.42
N LYS A 352 -17.23 -29.19 1.23
CA LYS A 352 -18.54 -28.50 1.26
C LYS A 352 -18.44 -27.27 2.16
N PRO A 353 -18.57 -26.04 1.64
CA PRO A 353 -18.49 -24.83 2.46
C PRO A 353 -19.68 -24.69 3.41
N SER A 354 -19.45 -24.16 4.60
CA SER A 354 -20.52 -23.78 5.54
C SER A 354 -21.24 -22.50 5.10
N ALA A 355 -22.41 -22.24 5.71
CA ALA A 355 -23.13 -20.99 5.50
C ALA A 355 -22.30 -19.76 5.91
N LYS A 356 -21.48 -19.88 6.97
CA LYS A 356 -20.61 -18.80 7.45
C LYS A 356 -19.49 -18.50 6.45
N LEU A 357 -18.87 -19.53 5.85
CA LEU A 357 -17.86 -19.34 4.80
C LEU A 357 -18.48 -18.68 3.55
N LEU A 358 -19.67 -19.10 3.14
CA LEU A 358 -20.38 -18.48 2.01
C LEU A 358 -20.77 -17.02 2.29
N GLU A 359 -21.13 -16.69 3.54
CA GLU A 359 -21.41 -15.31 3.96
C GLU A 359 -20.14 -14.45 3.93
N ALA A 360 -19.04 -14.95 4.48
CA ALA A 360 -17.75 -14.27 4.44
C ALA A 360 -17.28 -14.05 2.99
N ALA A 361 -17.47 -15.02 2.10
CA ALA A 361 -17.15 -14.88 0.68
C ALA A 361 -18.01 -13.81 -0.03
N ARG A 362 -19.30 -13.70 0.31
CA ARG A 362 -20.16 -12.61 -0.21
C ARG A 362 -19.74 -11.24 0.30
N ALA A 363 -19.39 -11.14 1.59
CA ALA A 363 -18.89 -9.91 2.18
C ALA A 363 -17.56 -9.47 1.52
N LEU A 364 -16.65 -10.41 1.32
CA LEU A 364 -15.39 -10.18 0.59
C LEU A 364 -15.65 -9.73 -0.85
N SER A 365 -16.57 -10.39 -1.57
CA SER A 365 -16.95 -9.96 -2.92
C SER A 365 -17.44 -8.51 -2.95
N SER A 366 -18.29 -8.13 -1.99
CA SER A 366 -18.83 -6.78 -1.92
C SER A 366 -17.74 -5.73 -1.63
N GLN A 367 -16.80 -6.01 -0.73
CA GLN A 367 -15.71 -5.06 -0.45
C GLN A 367 -14.69 -5.01 -1.60
N TYR A 368 -14.45 -6.13 -2.27
CA TYR A 368 -13.65 -6.17 -3.50
C TYR A 368 -14.27 -5.34 -4.63
N ASP A 369 -15.59 -5.38 -4.79
CA ASP A 369 -16.27 -4.53 -5.78
C ASP A 369 -16.14 -3.03 -5.44
N LYS A 370 -16.14 -2.67 -4.14
CA LYS A 370 -15.97 -1.27 -3.71
C LYS A 370 -14.55 -0.75 -3.89
N CYS A 371 -13.53 -1.60 -3.74
CA CYS A 371 -12.15 -1.16 -3.95
C CYS A 371 -11.81 -0.94 -5.44
N LEU A 372 -12.60 -1.50 -6.36
CA LEU A 372 -12.44 -1.29 -7.80
C LEU A 372 -13.05 0.05 -8.24
N ALA A 373 -12.22 1.08 -8.31
CA ALA A 373 -12.57 2.38 -8.89
C ALA A 373 -12.91 2.29 -10.39
N ALA A 374 -12.21 1.40 -11.10
CA ALA A 374 -12.54 0.95 -12.45
C ALA A 374 -11.94 -0.43 -12.70
N SER A 375 -12.54 -1.19 -13.61
CA SER A 375 -11.90 -2.37 -14.17
C SER A 375 -12.41 -2.60 -15.58
N TRP A 376 -11.46 -2.80 -16.49
CA TRP A 376 -11.71 -3.07 -17.89
C TRP A 376 -10.94 -4.31 -18.32
N ARG A 377 -11.45 -4.99 -19.35
CA ARG A 377 -10.82 -6.18 -19.90
C ARG A 377 -11.10 -6.31 -21.39
N LYS A 378 -10.17 -6.97 -22.07
CA LYS A 378 -10.32 -7.51 -23.42
C LYS A 378 -9.89 -8.97 -23.32
N GLY A 379 -10.81 -9.92 -23.52
CA GLY A 379 -10.57 -11.33 -23.20
C GLY A 379 -10.60 -11.63 -21.69
N TYR A 380 -10.06 -12.79 -21.30
CA TYR A 380 -10.01 -13.30 -19.92
C TYR A 380 -11.35 -13.29 -19.16
N GLU A 381 -12.41 -13.83 -19.77
CA GLU A 381 -13.74 -13.83 -19.15
C GLU A 381 -13.76 -14.50 -17.76
N GLY A 382 -14.39 -13.83 -16.80
CA GLY A 382 -14.42 -14.26 -15.39
C GLY A 382 -13.20 -13.85 -14.56
N ALA A 383 -12.11 -13.39 -15.18
CA ALA A 383 -11.03 -12.68 -14.52
C ALA A 383 -11.23 -11.15 -14.65
N GLY A 384 -10.78 -10.41 -13.65
CA GLY A 384 -10.90 -8.95 -13.62
C GLY A 384 -10.42 -8.38 -12.29
N GLY A 385 -10.11 -7.09 -12.27
CA GLY A 385 -9.58 -6.39 -11.09
C GLY A 385 -8.13 -6.75 -10.79
N MET A 386 -7.89 -7.27 -9.58
CA MET A 386 -6.57 -7.66 -9.06
C MET A 386 -6.28 -9.15 -9.19
N SER A 387 -5.00 -9.49 -9.37
CA SER A 387 -4.45 -10.82 -9.10
C SER A 387 -3.92 -10.93 -7.66
N ILE A 388 -3.53 -12.13 -7.26
CA ILE A 388 -2.82 -12.43 -6.01
C ILE A 388 -1.83 -13.57 -6.24
N TYR A 389 -0.74 -13.55 -5.49
CA TYR A 389 0.26 -14.60 -5.53
C TYR A 389 -0.29 -15.93 -5.00
N PHE A 390 -0.17 -16.96 -5.82
CA PHE A 390 -0.70 -18.30 -5.60
C PHE A 390 0.25 -19.33 -6.24
N PRO A 391 1.42 -19.56 -5.63
CA PRO A 391 2.43 -20.45 -6.19
C PRO A 391 1.88 -21.86 -6.23
N ILE A 392 1.92 -22.59 -7.35
CA ILE A 392 1.37 -23.96 -7.43
C ILE A 392 2.24 -24.95 -6.66
N GLU A 393 3.56 -24.81 -6.78
CA GLU A 393 4.52 -25.77 -6.23
C GLU A 393 4.96 -25.40 -4.82
N SER A 394 5.01 -26.40 -3.93
CA SER A 394 5.57 -26.21 -2.59
C SER A 394 7.03 -25.76 -2.62
N LYS A 395 7.81 -26.16 -3.64
CA LYS A 395 9.21 -25.74 -3.78
C LYS A 395 9.33 -24.24 -4.05
N GLN A 396 8.49 -23.73 -4.94
CA GLN A 396 8.42 -22.31 -5.27
C GLN A 396 8.04 -21.47 -4.05
N TRP A 397 6.99 -21.88 -3.33
CA TRP A 397 6.60 -21.19 -2.11
C TRP A 397 7.70 -21.25 -1.04
N LYS A 398 8.36 -22.40 -0.85
CA LYS A 398 9.50 -22.54 0.08
C LYS A 398 10.62 -21.54 -0.19
N SER A 399 10.97 -21.31 -1.45
CA SER A 399 12.02 -20.35 -1.81
C SER A 399 11.59 -18.90 -1.63
N PHE A 400 10.30 -18.59 -1.77
CA PHE A 400 9.81 -17.22 -1.80
C PHE A 400 9.19 -16.74 -0.47
N ARG A 401 8.70 -17.64 0.38
CA ARG A 401 7.92 -17.31 1.59
C ARG A 401 8.58 -16.29 2.52
N ASN A 402 9.91 -16.33 2.68
CA ASN A 402 10.62 -15.40 3.54
C ASN A 402 10.62 -13.97 2.96
N HIS A 403 10.64 -13.84 1.64
CA HIS A 403 10.50 -12.56 0.95
C HIS A 403 9.07 -12.06 1.04
N TYR A 404 8.10 -12.95 0.83
CA TYR A 404 6.69 -12.62 0.95
C TYR A 404 6.29 -12.13 2.35
N ALA A 405 6.89 -12.72 3.40
CA ALA A 405 6.54 -12.46 4.80
C ALA A 405 6.77 -11.01 5.27
N VAL A 406 7.52 -10.19 4.51
CA VAL A 406 7.75 -8.76 4.85
C VAL A 406 6.79 -7.81 4.13
N MET A 407 5.96 -8.30 3.20
CA MET A 407 4.96 -7.48 2.52
C MET A 407 3.81 -7.17 3.46
N ASN A 408 3.22 -5.97 3.31
CA ASN A 408 2.06 -5.57 4.11
C ASN A 408 0.92 -6.60 4.03
N LEU A 409 0.66 -7.18 2.86
CA LEU A 409 -0.40 -8.19 2.72
C LEU A 409 -0.13 -9.43 3.61
N ALA A 410 1.10 -9.92 3.69
CA ALA A 410 1.46 -11.07 4.53
C ALA A 410 1.47 -10.74 6.04
N VAL A 411 1.88 -9.51 6.37
CA VAL A 411 1.92 -9.04 7.76
C VAL A 411 0.51 -8.79 8.31
N GLU A 412 -0.40 -8.31 7.45
CA GLU A 412 -1.72 -7.84 7.85
C GLU A 412 -2.83 -8.83 7.56
N THR A 413 -2.53 -9.96 6.91
CA THR A 413 -3.51 -11.00 6.61
C THR A 413 -3.06 -12.39 7.03
N LEU A 414 -3.99 -13.34 6.93
CA LEU A 414 -3.72 -14.78 7.07
C LEU A 414 -3.36 -15.47 5.74
N TRP A 415 -2.97 -14.71 4.71
CA TRP A 415 -2.75 -15.28 3.38
C TRP A 415 -1.51 -16.17 3.32
N ASP A 416 -0.40 -15.74 3.92
CA ASP A 416 0.82 -16.54 4.01
C ASP A 416 0.64 -17.75 4.94
N GLU A 417 -0.14 -17.64 6.04
CA GLU A 417 -0.59 -18.82 6.81
C GLU A 417 -1.34 -19.82 5.93
N TYR A 418 -2.27 -19.33 5.10
CA TYR A 418 -3.00 -20.17 4.18
C TYR A 418 -2.06 -20.83 3.18
N LEU A 419 -1.09 -20.11 2.60
CA LEU A 419 -0.12 -20.67 1.67
C LEU A 419 0.78 -21.72 2.36
N ASP A 420 1.24 -21.47 3.59
CA ASP A 420 2.03 -22.42 4.37
C ASP A 420 1.25 -23.72 4.64
N PHE A 421 -0.02 -23.60 5.02
CA PHE A 421 -0.92 -24.73 5.20
C PHE A 421 -1.17 -25.47 3.87
N ALA A 422 -1.54 -24.74 2.82
CA ALA A 422 -1.91 -25.29 1.51
C ALA A 422 -0.73 -25.99 0.82
N ARG A 423 0.50 -25.56 1.09
CA ARG A 423 1.74 -26.10 0.50
C ARG A 423 2.49 -27.07 1.41
N GLY A 424 2.00 -27.33 2.63
CA GLY A 424 2.56 -28.31 3.55
C GLY A 424 4.02 -28.01 3.92
N VAL A 425 4.33 -26.74 4.18
CA VAL A 425 5.72 -26.26 4.27
C VAL A 425 6.35 -26.48 5.63
N GLU A 426 5.53 -26.54 6.67
CA GLU A 426 5.96 -26.36 8.06
C GLU A 426 5.85 -27.62 8.93
N GLY A 427 5.66 -28.79 8.31
CA GLY A 427 5.48 -30.05 9.04
C GLY A 427 4.25 -30.04 9.96
N PRO A 428 4.18 -30.94 10.95
CA PRO A 428 2.98 -31.12 11.78
C PRO A 428 2.59 -29.89 12.62
N GLU A 429 3.56 -29.11 13.10
CA GLU A 429 3.29 -27.92 13.93
C GLU A 429 2.72 -26.75 13.10
N GLY A 430 3.05 -26.63 11.81
CA GLY A 430 2.46 -25.63 10.93
C GLY A 430 1.19 -26.08 10.19
N SER A 431 0.74 -27.32 10.42
CA SER A 431 -0.62 -27.75 10.05
C SER A 431 -1.68 -27.43 11.12
N ASP A 432 -1.27 -26.96 12.32
CA ASP A 432 -2.23 -26.57 13.35
C ASP A 432 -2.82 -25.18 13.04
N LYS A 433 -4.09 -25.18 12.64
CA LYS A 433 -4.84 -23.98 12.25
C LYS A 433 -4.97 -22.94 13.38
N PHE A 434 -4.95 -23.37 14.65
CA PHE A 434 -4.97 -22.43 15.78
C PHE A 434 -3.61 -21.74 15.93
N LEU A 435 -2.52 -22.49 15.78
CA LEU A 435 -1.17 -21.91 15.80
C LEU A 435 -0.91 -20.95 14.63
N LEU A 436 -1.47 -21.23 13.44
CA LEU A 436 -1.43 -20.30 12.30
C LEU A 436 -2.07 -18.96 12.67
N LEU A 437 -3.26 -18.98 13.28
CA LEU A 437 -3.93 -17.75 13.72
C LEU A 437 -3.14 -16.99 14.79
N VAL A 438 -2.51 -17.70 15.73
CA VAL A 438 -1.61 -17.11 16.74
C VAL A 438 -0.44 -16.39 16.07
N ARG A 439 0.16 -16.99 15.04
CA ARG A 439 1.30 -16.41 14.32
C ARG A 439 0.91 -15.15 13.53
N GLY A 440 -0.18 -15.21 12.78
CA GLY A 440 -0.69 -14.04 12.03
C GLY A 440 -1.01 -12.86 12.96
N LEU A 441 -1.73 -13.11 14.06
CA LEU A 441 -2.05 -12.04 15.02
C LEU A 441 -0.79 -11.50 15.72
N LYS A 442 0.20 -12.36 16.02
CA LYS A 442 1.47 -11.91 16.58
C LYS A 442 2.21 -10.98 15.62
N ARG A 443 2.31 -11.33 14.32
CA ARG A 443 2.94 -10.48 13.31
C ARG A 443 2.25 -9.12 13.23
N LEU A 444 0.92 -9.10 13.26
CA LEU A 444 0.16 -7.86 13.21
C LEU A 444 0.35 -6.98 14.46
N HIS A 445 0.47 -7.57 15.66
CA HIS A 445 0.82 -6.84 16.89
C HIS A 445 2.22 -6.21 16.82
N ASP A 446 3.18 -6.92 16.23
CA ASP A 446 4.53 -6.39 15.99
C ASP A 446 4.50 -5.21 15.03
N GLU A 447 3.69 -5.30 13.96
CA GLU A 447 3.53 -4.24 12.98
C GLU A 447 2.86 -2.99 13.57
N VAL A 448 1.83 -3.16 14.41
CA VAL A 448 1.23 -2.04 15.16
C VAL A 448 2.30 -1.35 16.02
N SER A 449 3.10 -2.12 16.75
CA SER A 449 4.16 -1.60 17.60
C SER A 449 5.22 -0.85 16.79
N PHE A 450 5.57 -1.40 15.63
CA PHE A 450 6.50 -0.79 14.69
C PHE A 450 5.97 0.55 14.14
N ARG A 451 4.75 0.59 13.60
CA ARG A 451 4.13 1.81 13.07
C ARG A 451 3.93 2.88 14.13
N LYS A 452 3.63 2.47 15.37
CA LYS A 452 3.54 3.39 16.51
C LYS A 452 4.89 4.07 16.78
N ALA A 453 5.98 3.32 16.79
CA ALA A 453 7.31 3.88 16.97
C ALA A 453 7.68 4.85 15.82
N GLN A 454 7.24 4.59 14.59
CA GLN A 454 7.44 5.52 13.46
C GLN A 454 6.69 6.84 13.64
N PHE A 455 5.42 6.76 14.04
CA PHE A 455 4.61 7.93 14.34
C PHE A 455 5.25 8.78 15.45
N GLU A 456 5.65 8.16 16.55
CA GLU A 456 6.29 8.84 17.70
C GLU A 456 7.63 9.49 17.31
N ARG A 457 8.43 8.83 16.46
CA ARG A 457 9.68 9.42 15.94
C ARG A 457 9.42 10.63 15.04
N ALA A 458 8.43 10.57 14.15
CA ALA A 458 8.07 11.70 13.31
C ALA A 458 7.55 12.89 14.12
N GLU A 459 6.78 12.60 15.18
CA GLU A 459 6.32 13.60 16.13
C GLU A 459 7.49 14.25 16.87
N ALA A 460 8.41 13.44 17.42
CA ALA A 460 9.60 13.94 18.11
C ALA A 460 10.52 14.78 17.18
N ALA A 461 10.60 14.41 15.90
CA ALA A 461 11.37 15.13 14.89
C ALA A 461 10.63 16.34 14.29
N SER A 462 9.40 16.64 14.73
CA SER A 462 8.55 17.73 14.20
C SER A 462 8.33 17.67 12.68
N LEU A 463 8.31 16.46 12.10
CA LEU A 463 8.09 16.23 10.68
C LEU A 463 6.59 16.09 10.39
N SER A 464 5.88 17.22 10.22
CA SER A 464 4.41 17.26 10.07
C SER A 464 3.86 16.36 8.97
N GLY A 465 4.49 16.33 7.80
CA GLY A 465 4.06 15.48 6.69
C GLY A 465 4.29 13.99 6.97
N ALA A 466 5.43 13.62 7.57
CA ALA A 466 5.68 12.25 7.98
C ALA A 466 4.71 11.79 9.07
N LYS A 467 4.41 12.66 10.05
CA LYS A 467 3.41 12.42 11.10
C LYS A 467 2.04 12.13 10.49
N THR A 468 1.63 12.87 9.46
CA THR A 468 0.35 12.67 8.77
C THR A 468 0.25 11.30 8.09
N LEU A 469 1.29 10.87 7.38
CA LEU A 469 1.31 9.54 6.74
C LEU A 469 1.36 8.41 7.77
N PHE A 470 2.22 8.52 8.79
CA PHE A 470 2.32 7.47 9.82
C PHE A 470 1.08 7.38 10.71
N ALA A 471 0.38 8.49 10.97
CA ALA A 471 -0.89 8.44 11.68
C ALA A 471 -1.91 7.58 10.94
N ARG A 472 -2.03 7.74 9.61
CA ARG A 472 -2.90 6.92 8.77
C ARG A 472 -2.47 5.45 8.76
N SER A 473 -1.18 5.19 8.57
CA SER A 473 -0.62 3.83 8.55
C SER A 473 -0.85 3.10 9.88
N LEU A 474 -0.67 3.80 11.01
CA LEU A 474 -0.94 3.29 12.36
C LEU A 474 -2.44 3.08 12.63
N GLN A 475 -3.29 4.00 12.17
CA GLN A 475 -4.75 3.84 12.30
C GLN A 475 -5.24 2.58 11.57
N SER A 476 -4.75 2.36 10.35
CA SER A 476 -5.02 1.16 9.56
C SER A 476 -4.61 -0.11 10.32
N ALA A 477 -3.35 -0.19 10.77
CA ALA A 477 -2.85 -1.37 11.50
C ALA A 477 -3.62 -1.64 12.81
N ASN A 478 -3.98 -0.59 13.57
CA ASN A 478 -4.79 -0.76 14.77
C ASN A 478 -6.19 -1.32 14.47
N GLY A 479 -6.83 -0.86 13.40
CA GLY A 479 -8.14 -1.37 12.97
C GLY A 479 -8.07 -2.85 12.58
N LEU A 480 -7.05 -3.23 11.81
CA LEU A 480 -6.79 -4.61 11.41
C LEU A 480 -6.49 -5.51 12.61
N ALA A 481 -5.66 -5.05 13.54
CA ALA A 481 -5.32 -5.79 14.76
C ALA A 481 -6.56 -6.05 15.61
N ALA A 482 -7.42 -5.05 15.80
CA ALA A 482 -8.65 -5.20 16.57
C ALA A 482 -9.62 -6.24 15.96
N ASP A 483 -9.74 -6.30 14.63
CA ASP A 483 -10.57 -7.30 13.96
C ASP A 483 -9.99 -8.71 14.09
N MET A 484 -8.67 -8.85 13.90
CA MET A 484 -7.98 -10.12 14.07
C MET A 484 -8.02 -10.62 15.52
N GLU A 485 -7.95 -9.73 16.52
CA GLU A 485 -8.18 -10.06 17.92
C GLU A 485 -9.59 -10.59 18.17
N ALA A 486 -10.61 -10.02 17.50
CA ALA A 486 -11.99 -10.49 17.60
C ALA A 486 -12.16 -11.89 16.99
N LEU A 487 -11.55 -12.16 15.82
CA LEU A 487 -11.52 -13.48 15.20
C LEU A 487 -10.77 -14.51 16.06
N PHE A 488 -9.65 -14.10 16.66
CA PHE A 488 -8.90 -14.93 17.59
C PHE A 488 -9.70 -15.26 18.85
N ALA A 489 -10.36 -14.28 19.46
CA ALA A 489 -11.24 -14.51 20.61
C ALA A 489 -12.40 -15.45 20.25
N LEU A 490 -12.99 -15.32 19.06
CA LEU A 490 -14.00 -16.28 18.58
C LEU A 490 -13.43 -17.69 18.48
N SER A 491 -12.22 -17.84 17.91
CA SER A 491 -11.51 -19.12 17.83
C SER A 491 -11.30 -19.76 19.20
N VAL A 492 -10.85 -18.96 20.18
CA VAL A 492 -10.65 -19.39 21.57
C VAL A 492 -11.96 -19.85 22.19
N ARG A 493 -13.05 -19.09 22.06
CA ARG A 493 -14.37 -19.49 22.59
C ARG A 493 -14.84 -20.81 22.02
N GLU A 494 -14.73 -20.99 20.72
CA GLU A 494 -15.18 -22.20 20.04
C GLU A 494 -14.30 -23.42 20.38
N ASP A 495 -13.00 -23.22 20.57
CA ASP A 495 -12.10 -24.27 21.06
C ASP A 495 -12.48 -24.67 22.51
N LEU A 496 -12.68 -23.71 23.41
CA LEU A 496 -13.11 -23.96 24.79
C LEU A 496 -14.44 -24.70 24.87
N ALA A 497 -15.41 -24.35 24.01
CA ALA A 497 -16.69 -25.05 23.91
C ALA A 497 -16.54 -26.53 23.48
N ARG A 498 -15.40 -26.89 22.86
CA ARG A 498 -15.04 -28.25 22.43
C ARG A 498 -14.02 -28.94 23.36
N GLY A 499 -13.77 -28.39 24.55
CA GLY A 499 -12.81 -28.93 25.52
C GLY A 499 -11.41 -28.31 25.48
N GLY A 500 -11.18 -27.40 24.53
CA GLY A 500 -10.00 -26.54 24.37
C GLY A 500 -8.66 -27.23 24.15
N GLU A 501 -8.66 -28.24 23.29
CA GLU A 501 -7.46 -28.98 22.92
C GLU A 501 -6.43 -28.10 22.20
N SER A 502 -6.88 -27.17 21.35
CA SER A 502 -5.97 -26.31 20.59
C SER A 502 -5.23 -25.32 21.50
N ILE A 503 -5.93 -24.76 22.48
CA ILE A 503 -5.31 -23.91 23.52
C ILE A 503 -4.31 -24.71 24.34
N LEU A 504 -4.58 -25.99 24.64
CA LEU A 504 -3.63 -26.85 25.34
C LEU A 504 -2.38 -27.15 24.50
N ARG A 505 -2.53 -27.36 23.18
CA ARG A 505 -1.39 -27.50 22.26
C ARG A 505 -0.57 -26.22 22.17
N TYR A 506 -1.23 -25.06 22.10
CA TYR A 506 -0.56 -23.76 22.16
C TYR A 506 0.21 -23.56 23.47
N ALA A 507 -0.40 -23.89 24.61
CA ALA A 507 0.27 -23.80 25.90
C ALA A 507 1.50 -24.73 25.98
N ALA A 508 1.44 -25.92 25.37
CA ALA A 508 2.58 -26.82 25.26
C ALA A 508 3.68 -26.30 24.32
N PHE A 509 3.30 -25.61 23.24
CA PHE A 509 4.25 -24.90 22.38
C PHE A 509 4.99 -23.80 23.16
N LEU A 510 4.26 -22.98 23.93
CA LEU A 510 4.86 -21.96 24.77
C LEU A 510 5.83 -22.56 25.78
N ASP A 511 5.50 -23.71 26.39
CA ASP A 511 6.37 -24.34 27.39
C ASP A 511 7.77 -24.68 26.83
N ARG A 512 7.85 -25.02 25.53
CA ARG A 512 9.10 -25.28 24.80
C ARG A 512 9.80 -24.01 24.30
N THR A 513 9.15 -22.85 24.40
CA THR A 513 9.67 -21.56 23.93
C THR A 513 10.55 -20.91 25.00
N SER A 514 11.60 -20.18 24.58
CA SER A 514 12.50 -19.46 25.48
C SER A 514 11.74 -18.44 26.34
N ALA A 515 12.31 -18.01 27.46
CA ALA A 515 11.70 -17.01 28.33
C ALA A 515 11.47 -15.66 27.60
N GLU A 516 12.37 -15.31 26.68
CA GLU A 516 12.23 -14.15 25.80
C GLU A 516 11.07 -14.33 24.81
N GLY A 517 11.02 -15.47 24.11
CA GLY A 517 9.92 -15.78 23.20
C GLY A 517 8.56 -15.86 23.90
N LYS A 518 8.49 -16.30 25.17
CA LYS A 518 7.25 -16.26 25.96
C LYS A 518 6.74 -14.83 26.19
N ARG A 519 7.64 -13.85 26.37
CA ARG A 519 7.26 -12.44 26.56
C ARG A 519 6.64 -11.86 25.28
N ASP A 520 7.12 -12.30 24.13
CA ASP A 520 6.59 -11.87 22.84
C ASP A 520 5.09 -12.23 22.71
N PHE A 521 4.64 -13.35 23.30
CA PHE A 521 3.24 -13.77 23.26
C PHE A 521 2.37 -13.22 24.41
N ALA A 522 2.87 -12.34 25.27
CA ALA A 522 2.15 -11.92 26.48
C ALA A 522 0.78 -11.27 26.17
N GLY A 523 0.68 -10.47 25.10
CA GLY A 523 -0.59 -9.87 24.67
C GLY A 523 -1.63 -10.91 24.24
N LEU A 524 -1.19 -11.92 23.49
CA LEU A 524 -2.02 -13.05 23.06
C LEU A 524 -2.46 -13.91 24.24
N ASN A 525 -1.55 -14.20 25.16
CA ASN A 525 -1.85 -14.94 26.39
C ASN A 525 -2.93 -14.22 27.21
N ALA A 526 -2.81 -12.90 27.37
CA ALA A 526 -3.80 -12.09 28.06
C ALA A 526 -5.17 -12.16 27.37
N LEU A 527 -5.21 -12.17 26.03
CA LEU A 527 -6.45 -12.28 25.26
C LEU A 527 -7.11 -13.67 25.42
N ILE A 528 -6.34 -14.76 25.40
CA ILE A 528 -6.84 -16.11 25.69
C ILE A 528 -7.43 -16.15 27.11
N LEU A 529 -6.69 -15.67 28.11
CA LEU A 529 -7.10 -15.68 29.51
C LEU A 529 -8.37 -14.85 29.73
N LYS A 530 -8.46 -13.67 29.11
CA LYS A 530 -9.66 -12.82 29.13
C LYS A 530 -10.87 -13.54 28.53
N THR A 531 -10.67 -14.18 27.39
CA THR A 531 -11.74 -14.90 26.68
C THR A 531 -12.18 -16.12 27.46
N MET A 532 -11.25 -16.87 28.07
CA MET A 532 -11.57 -18.02 28.90
C MET A 532 -12.38 -17.64 30.13
N LYS A 533 -12.02 -16.53 30.82
CA LYS A 533 -12.82 -16.00 31.94
C LYS A 533 -14.23 -15.62 31.50
N ALA A 534 -14.39 -15.01 30.32
CA ALA A 534 -15.70 -14.69 29.78
C ALA A 534 -16.51 -15.96 29.47
N SER A 535 -15.91 -16.98 28.87
CA SER A 535 -16.56 -18.27 28.58
C SER A 535 -16.92 -19.08 29.83
N GLN A 536 -16.16 -18.92 30.92
CA GLN A 536 -16.52 -19.49 32.22
C GLN A 536 -17.76 -18.78 32.79
N ALA A 537 -17.78 -17.44 32.73
CA ALA A 537 -18.86 -16.63 33.27
C ALA A 537 -20.20 -16.83 32.52
N ASP A 538 -20.16 -17.03 31.20
CA ASP A 538 -21.36 -17.27 30.38
C ASP A 538 -21.74 -18.76 30.24
N GLY A 539 -20.96 -19.67 30.84
CA GLY A 539 -21.22 -21.11 30.81
C GLY A 539 -20.91 -21.80 29.47
N SER A 540 -20.28 -21.12 28.51
CA SER A 540 -19.91 -21.71 27.21
C SER A 540 -18.63 -22.56 27.24
N CYS A 541 -17.87 -22.55 28.35
CA CYS A 541 -16.64 -23.33 28.49
C CYS A 541 -16.93 -24.80 28.85
N SER A 542 -16.57 -25.73 27.95
CA SER A 542 -16.65 -27.18 28.17
C SER A 542 -15.33 -27.81 28.65
N MET A 543 -14.26 -27.02 28.77
CA MET A 543 -12.97 -27.51 29.27
C MET A 543 -13.07 -27.89 30.75
N ASN A 544 -12.51 -29.04 31.14
CA ASN A 544 -12.52 -29.47 32.55
C ASN A 544 -11.61 -28.61 33.44
N GLU A 545 -11.85 -28.62 34.76
CA GLU A 545 -11.09 -27.79 35.72
C GLU A 545 -9.57 -28.02 35.66
N SER A 546 -9.13 -29.25 35.43
CA SER A 546 -7.71 -29.59 35.34
C SER A 546 -7.05 -28.92 34.13
N GLY A 547 -7.72 -28.98 32.96
CA GLY A 547 -7.32 -28.29 31.74
C GLY A 547 -7.28 -26.79 31.93
N GLN A 548 -8.31 -26.21 32.55
CA GLN A 548 -8.37 -24.78 32.84
C GLN A 548 -7.19 -24.35 33.74
N LYS A 549 -6.92 -25.09 34.83
CA LYS A 549 -5.77 -24.83 35.72
C LYS A 549 -4.44 -24.93 34.97
N LYS A 550 -4.30 -25.89 34.06
CA LYS A 550 -3.09 -26.06 33.24
C LYS A 550 -2.88 -24.87 32.29
N VAL A 551 -3.92 -24.43 31.60
CA VAL A 551 -3.88 -23.24 30.72
C VAL A 551 -3.54 -21.99 31.53
N MET A 552 -4.23 -21.75 32.65
CA MET A 552 -3.95 -20.62 33.54
C MET A 552 -2.50 -20.61 34.03
N LYS A 553 -1.92 -21.79 34.34
CA LYS A 553 -0.54 -21.91 34.82
C LYS A 553 0.49 -21.62 33.73
N LEU A 554 0.22 -22.02 32.49
CA LEU A 554 1.18 -21.89 31.38
C LEU A 554 1.15 -20.52 30.70
N LEU A 555 0.01 -19.82 30.76
CA LEU A 555 -0.18 -18.51 30.12
C LEU A 555 0.07 -17.31 31.06
N ASN A 556 -0.01 -17.51 32.38
CA ASN A 556 0.49 -16.55 33.37
C ASN A 556 2.00 -16.73 33.55
#